data_AF-A0A1J5P4W9-F1
#
_entry.id   AF-A0A1J5P4W9-F1
#
_cell.length_a   1.000
_cell.length_b   1.000
_cell.length_c   1.000
_cell.angle_alpha   90.00
_cell.angle_beta   90.00
_cell.angle_gamma   90.00
#
_symmetry.space_group_name_H-M   'P 1'
#
loop_
_entity.id
_entity.type
_entity.pdbx_description
1 polymer ?
#
loop_
_entity_poly.entity_id
_entity_poly.type
_entity_poly.pdbx_seq_one_letter_code
_entity_poly.pdbx_strand_id
1 'polypeptide(L)'
;MRSATRTLIDQGDKDLSWRYWHARALEKLGHPIEGRALLAEVANPWDFYGQLATDALGMKVSLPTSLPPAPLSVVAQQASRPGLQRSLALFSIDLRNGSDVEVDQMADEVKAYAQQLAHDSGLSIQIELVSSYPAQAFHPDCINAVQRAAAQLGYSHMPAVSGAGHDAVYAARLAPAGMIFIPCKDGISHNEIEDAKPEHITAGANVLLHAMLERAGVVR
;
A
#
# COMPACT_ATOMS: atom_id res chain seq x y z
N MET A 1 24.95 53.23 3.06
CA MET A 1 23.63 52.81 2.52
C MET A 1 23.65 52.57 1.01
N ARG A 2 23.99 53.53 0.14
CA ARG A 2 23.95 53.35 -1.33
C ARG A 2 24.80 52.20 -1.91
N SER A 3 25.90 51.82 -1.24
CA SER A 3 26.76 50.69 -1.65
C SER A 3 26.12 49.32 -1.37
N ALA A 4 25.49 49.14 -0.19
CA ALA A 4 24.82 47.89 0.16
C ALA A 4 23.56 47.62 -0.69
N THR A 5 22.85 48.66 -1.11
CA THR A 5 21.70 48.55 -2.03
C THR A 5 22.13 48.08 -3.42
N ARG A 6 23.33 48.50 -3.88
CA ARG A 6 23.86 48.10 -5.19
C ARG A 6 24.37 46.66 -5.20
N THR A 7 24.97 46.20 -4.11
CA THR A 7 25.40 44.79 -3.97
C THR A 7 24.23 43.79 -3.90
N LEU A 8 23.10 44.18 -3.29
CA LEU A 8 21.87 43.38 -3.30
C LEU A 8 21.21 43.31 -4.69
N ILE A 9 21.29 44.39 -5.47
CA ILE A 9 20.83 44.42 -6.87
C ILE A 9 21.69 43.48 -7.73
N ASP A 10 23.02 43.54 -7.60
CA ASP A 10 23.93 42.73 -8.42
C ASP A 10 23.87 41.22 -8.10
N GLN A 11 23.55 40.84 -6.85
CA GLN A 11 23.37 39.43 -6.46
C GLN A 11 21.96 38.91 -6.76
N GLY A 12 20.93 39.76 -6.68
CA GLY A 12 19.55 39.41 -7.01
C GLY A 12 19.30 39.25 -8.50
N ASP A 13 20.15 39.83 -9.36
CA ASP A 13 19.97 39.79 -10.82
C ASP A 13 20.14 38.39 -11.44
N LYS A 14 20.54 37.38 -10.66
CA LYS A 14 20.59 35.97 -11.12
C LYS A 14 19.41 35.12 -10.65
N ASP A 15 18.61 35.61 -9.70
CA ASP A 15 17.45 34.89 -9.17
C ASP A 15 16.17 35.34 -9.89
N LEU A 16 15.49 34.40 -10.55
CA LEU A 16 14.24 34.66 -11.27
C LEU A 16 13.14 35.18 -10.34
N SER A 17 13.11 34.75 -9.08
CA SER A 17 12.19 35.26 -8.05
C SER A 17 12.41 36.76 -7.83
N TRP A 18 13.65 37.16 -7.65
CA TRP A 18 14.01 38.56 -7.43
C TRP A 18 13.70 39.41 -8.66
N ARG A 19 14.08 38.94 -9.85
CA ARG A 19 13.81 39.63 -11.11
C ARG A 19 12.32 39.84 -11.35
N TYR A 20 11.49 38.82 -11.07
CA TYR A 20 10.04 38.94 -11.14
C TYR A 20 9.51 40.04 -10.21
N TRP A 21 9.88 40.01 -8.93
CA TRP A 21 9.39 41.01 -7.97
C TRP A 21 9.93 42.41 -8.24
N HIS A 22 11.15 42.53 -8.74
CA HIS A 22 11.70 43.81 -9.18
C HIS A 22 10.91 44.38 -10.35
N ALA A 23 10.56 43.55 -11.33
CA ALA A 23 9.73 43.94 -12.46
C ALA A 23 8.35 44.47 -12.02
N ARG A 24 7.70 43.77 -11.08
CA ARG A 24 6.42 44.18 -10.48
C ARG A 24 6.53 45.49 -9.69
N ALA A 25 7.65 45.70 -9.02
CA ALA A 25 7.92 46.96 -8.31
C ALA A 25 8.08 48.13 -9.30
N LEU A 26 8.81 47.95 -10.40
CA LEU A 26 8.97 48.98 -11.44
C LEU A 26 7.63 49.36 -12.08
N GLU A 27 6.77 48.38 -12.38
CA GLU A 27 5.41 48.66 -12.87
C GLU A 27 4.61 49.53 -11.90
N LYS A 28 4.70 49.25 -10.59
CA LYS A 28 4.00 50.03 -9.54
C LYS A 28 4.59 51.41 -9.31
N LEU A 29 5.89 51.59 -9.53
CA LEU A 29 6.59 52.87 -9.38
C LEU A 29 6.46 53.78 -10.60
N GLY A 30 5.73 53.37 -11.64
CA GLY A 30 5.51 54.17 -12.85
C GLY A 30 6.58 53.98 -13.93
N HIS A 31 7.33 52.88 -13.87
CA HIS A 31 8.33 52.48 -14.87
C HIS A 31 7.87 51.22 -15.66
N PRO A 32 6.73 51.26 -16.38
CA PRO A 32 6.11 50.07 -16.95
C PRO A 32 6.89 49.46 -18.13
N ILE A 33 7.70 50.25 -18.83
CA ILE A 33 8.52 49.75 -19.96
C ILE A 33 9.65 48.86 -19.41
N GLU A 34 10.37 49.34 -18.40
CA GLU A 34 11.46 48.60 -17.75
C GLU A 34 10.93 47.36 -17.02
N GLY A 35 9.80 47.50 -16.31
CA GLY A 35 9.13 46.36 -15.67
C GLY A 35 8.73 45.28 -16.67
N ARG A 36 8.11 45.65 -17.80
CA ARG A 36 7.75 44.66 -18.83
C ARG A 36 8.96 44.00 -19.49
N ALA A 37 10.05 44.73 -19.70
CA ALA A 37 11.29 44.16 -20.24
C ALA A 37 11.87 43.07 -19.31
N LEU A 38 11.90 43.34 -18.00
CA LEU A 38 12.32 42.36 -17.00
C LEU A 38 11.38 41.15 -16.92
N LEU A 39 10.05 41.34 -17.00
CA LEU A 39 9.11 40.23 -17.07
C LEU A 39 9.36 39.35 -18.31
N ALA A 40 9.69 39.94 -19.45
CA ALA A 40 9.99 39.19 -20.68
C ALA A 40 11.26 38.33 -20.55
N GLU A 41 12.26 38.76 -19.77
CA GLU A 41 13.44 37.96 -19.47
C GLU A 41 13.17 36.81 -18.49
N VAL A 42 12.20 36.99 -17.59
CA VAL A 42 11.80 35.95 -16.62
C VAL A 42 10.84 34.94 -17.26
N ALA A 43 10.04 35.36 -18.25
CA ALA A 43 9.03 34.53 -18.89
C ALA A 43 9.64 33.23 -19.44
N ASN A 44 9.34 32.13 -18.75
CA ASN A 44 9.86 30.80 -19.02
C ASN A 44 8.75 29.77 -18.72
N PRO A 45 8.42 28.86 -19.64
CA PRO A 45 7.34 27.89 -19.42
C PRO A 45 7.63 26.83 -18.34
N TRP A 46 8.88 26.67 -17.89
CA TRP A 46 9.29 25.51 -17.09
C TRP A 46 9.42 25.76 -15.58
N ASP A 47 9.18 26.98 -15.10
CA ASP A 47 9.21 27.29 -13.67
C ASP A 47 8.08 28.24 -13.23
N PHE A 48 7.86 28.31 -11.91
CA PHE A 48 6.74 29.03 -11.32
C PHE A 48 6.77 30.54 -11.61
N TYR A 49 7.94 31.18 -11.48
CA TYR A 49 8.06 32.63 -11.68
C TYR A 49 8.00 33.00 -13.17
N GLY A 50 8.46 32.14 -14.06
CA GLY A 50 8.30 32.28 -15.50
C GLY A 50 6.83 32.23 -15.96
N GLN A 51 6.01 31.37 -15.36
CA GLN A 51 4.56 31.36 -15.62
C GLN A 51 3.87 32.63 -15.11
N LEU A 52 4.21 33.10 -13.91
CA LEU A 52 3.68 34.37 -13.39
C LEU A 52 4.09 35.56 -14.26
N ALA A 53 5.32 35.57 -14.78
CA ALA A 53 5.77 36.61 -15.69
C ALA A 53 5.04 36.57 -17.04
N THR A 54 4.82 35.36 -17.57
CA THR A 54 4.03 35.13 -18.80
C THR A 54 2.60 35.67 -18.65
N ASP A 55 1.94 35.37 -17.53
CA ASP A 55 0.60 35.89 -17.21
C ASP A 55 0.60 37.42 -17.06
N ALA A 56 1.58 37.98 -16.36
CA ALA A 56 1.71 39.43 -16.17
C ALA A 56 1.91 40.20 -17.50
N LEU A 57 2.49 39.56 -18.51
CA LEU A 57 2.61 40.09 -19.88
C LEU A 57 1.31 39.95 -20.70
N GLY A 58 0.27 39.33 -20.15
CA GLY A 58 -0.98 39.03 -20.86
C GLY A 58 -0.85 37.90 -21.89
N MET A 59 0.22 37.11 -21.79
CA MET A 59 0.43 35.95 -22.66
C MET A 59 -0.31 34.74 -22.08
N LYS A 60 -0.79 33.85 -22.96
CA LYS A 60 -1.51 32.66 -22.53
C LYS A 60 -0.54 31.65 -21.90
N VAL A 61 -0.71 31.38 -20.61
CA VAL A 61 -0.01 30.27 -19.95
C VAL A 61 -0.52 28.96 -20.54
N SER A 62 0.37 28.22 -21.21
CA SER A 62 0.08 26.88 -21.72
C SER A 62 0.72 25.84 -20.81
N LEU A 63 -0.09 24.93 -20.29
CA LEU A 63 0.44 23.73 -19.63
C LEU A 63 1.13 22.87 -20.70
N PRO A 64 2.33 22.33 -20.41
CA PRO A 64 2.97 21.43 -21.34
C PRO A 64 2.15 20.14 -21.46
N THR A 65 2.11 19.57 -22.66
CA THR A 65 1.41 18.30 -22.92
C THR A 65 2.01 17.13 -22.14
N SER A 66 3.29 17.24 -21.77
CA SER A 66 3.98 16.34 -20.86
C SER A 66 4.97 17.14 -20.02
N LEU A 67 5.06 16.82 -18.73
CA LEU A 67 6.13 17.33 -17.88
C LEU A 67 7.42 16.55 -18.18
N PRO A 68 8.60 17.21 -18.21
CA PRO A 68 9.86 16.50 -18.24
C PRO A 68 10.01 15.67 -16.95
N PRO A 69 10.66 14.50 -17.02
CA PRO A 69 10.91 13.69 -15.84
C PRO A 69 11.74 14.46 -14.82
N ALA A 70 11.39 14.32 -13.53
CA ALA A 70 12.12 14.97 -12.46
C ALA A 70 13.58 14.50 -12.43
N PRO A 71 14.54 15.36 -12.02
CA PRO A 71 15.93 14.95 -11.83
C PRO A 71 16.05 13.75 -10.88
N LEU A 72 16.94 12.80 -11.18
CA LEU A 72 17.13 11.59 -10.37
C LEU A 72 17.43 11.89 -8.90
N SER A 73 18.11 13.00 -8.60
CA SER A 73 18.38 13.45 -7.23
C SER A 73 17.10 13.81 -6.46
N VAL A 74 16.13 14.45 -7.13
CA VAL A 74 14.83 14.79 -6.54
C VAL A 74 13.99 13.53 -6.33
N VAL A 75 14.02 12.61 -7.29
CA VAL A 75 13.37 11.29 -7.16
C VAL A 75 13.92 10.54 -5.95
N ALA A 76 15.24 10.47 -5.81
CA ALA A 76 15.90 9.80 -4.68
C ALA A 76 15.53 10.45 -3.33
N GLN A 77 15.51 11.78 -3.26
CA GLN A 77 15.13 12.51 -2.04
C GLN A 77 13.66 12.27 -1.65
N GLN A 78 12.76 12.17 -2.62
CA GLN A 78 11.36 11.84 -2.33
C GLN A 78 11.18 10.39 -1.91
N ALA A 79 11.86 9.46 -2.58
CA ALA A 79 11.84 8.03 -2.23
C ALA A 79 12.30 7.75 -0.78
N SER A 80 13.21 8.57 -0.23
CA SER A 80 13.66 8.44 1.16
C SER A 80 12.70 9.05 2.20
N ARG A 81 11.56 9.62 1.79
CA ARG A 81 10.62 10.21 2.76
C ARG A 81 9.88 9.11 3.52
N PRO A 82 9.92 9.12 4.87
CA PRO A 82 9.24 8.09 5.67
C PRO A 82 7.73 7.99 5.39
N GLY A 83 7.08 9.11 5.08
CA GLY A 83 5.66 9.11 4.69
C GLY A 83 5.40 8.35 3.39
N LEU A 84 6.24 8.58 2.37
CA LEU A 84 6.13 7.88 1.09
C LEU A 84 6.49 6.40 1.24
N GLN A 85 7.53 6.07 1.99
CA GLN A 85 7.89 4.66 2.26
C GLN A 85 6.78 3.91 2.98
N ARG A 86 6.12 4.52 3.97
CA ARG A 86 4.94 3.93 4.63
C ARG A 86 3.76 3.76 3.69
N SER A 87 3.50 4.75 2.83
CA SER A 87 2.45 4.63 1.81
C SER A 87 2.77 3.57 0.76
N LEU A 88 4.04 3.37 0.39
CA LEU A 88 4.46 2.30 -0.50
C LEU A 88 4.33 0.93 0.17
N ALA A 89 4.64 0.83 1.47
CA ALA A 89 4.41 -0.37 2.26
C ALA A 89 2.90 -0.70 2.44
N LEU A 90 2.00 0.26 2.22
CA LEU A 90 0.56 0.03 2.21
C LEU A 90 0.12 -0.81 0.99
N PHE A 91 0.92 -0.88 -0.08
CA PHE A 91 0.63 -1.71 -1.26
C PHE A 91 1.17 -3.14 -1.08
N SER A 92 0.98 -3.74 0.09
CA SER A 92 1.19 -5.18 0.24
C SER A 92 0.05 -5.94 -0.44
N ILE A 93 0.41 -7.00 -1.16
CA ILE A 93 -0.54 -7.90 -1.81
C ILE A 93 -0.46 -9.25 -1.08
N ASP A 94 -1.61 -9.74 -0.63
CA ASP A 94 -1.76 -11.04 0.02
C ASP A 94 -2.64 -11.92 -0.87
N LEU A 95 -2.09 -13.05 -1.32
CA LEU A 95 -2.76 -14.01 -2.20
C LEU A 95 -2.91 -15.33 -1.43
N ARG A 96 -4.15 -15.84 -1.34
CA ARG A 96 -4.47 -17.05 -0.58
C ARG A 96 -5.35 -17.97 -1.40
N ASN A 97 -5.01 -19.25 -1.41
CA ASN A 97 -5.83 -20.33 -1.95
C ASN A 97 -5.50 -21.64 -1.21
N GLY A 98 -6.41 -22.61 -1.24
CA GLY A 98 -6.15 -23.98 -0.78
C GLY A 98 -5.28 -24.80 -1.74
N SER A 99 -4.97 -24.26 -2.93
CA SER A 99 -4.09 -24.86 -3.94
C SER A 99 -2.86 -23.98 -4.18
N ASP A 100 -1.67 -24.52 -3.93
CA ASP A 100 -0.39 -23.83 -4.18
C ASP A 100 -0.25 -23.43 -5.65
N VAL A 101 -0.69 -24.30 -6.57
CA VAL A 101 -0.65 -24.04 -8.01
C VAL A 101 -1.51 -22.83 -8.39
N GLU A 102 -2.66 -22.67 -7.75
CA GLU A 102 -3.54 -21.53 -8.03
C GLU A 102 -2.98 -20.23 -7.44
N VAL A 103 -2.31 -20.27 -6.27
CA VAL A 103 -1.60 -19.10 -5.73
C VAL A 103 -0.45 -18.68 -6.64
N ASP A 104 0.33 -19.64 -7.13
CA ASP A 104 1.42 -19.36 -8.07
C ASP A 104 0.89 -18.71 -9.36
N GLN A 105 -0.23 -19.22 -9.90
CA GLN A 105 -0.89 -18.63 -11.05
C GLN A 105 -1.35 -17.19 -10.78
N MET A 106 -2.00 -16.94 -9.63
CA MET A 106 -2.41 -15.58 -9.24
C MET A 106 -1.20 -14.64 -9.12
N ALA A 107 -0.09 -15.12 -8.56
CA ALA A 107 1.13 -14.33 -8.42
C ALA A 107 1.74 -13.98 -9.79
N ASP A 108 1.71 -14.92 -10.74
CA ASP A 108 2.22 -14.70 -12.08
C ASP A 108 1.34 -13.74 -12.89
N GLU A 109 0.01 -13.80 -12.73
CA GLU A 109 -0.92 -12.82 -13.30
C GLU A 109 -0.67 -11.39 -12.77
N VAL A 110 -0.45 -11.24 -11.46
CA VAL A 110 -0.10 -9.95 -10.84
C VAL A 110 1.22 -9.41 -11.38
N LYS A 111 2.25 -10.27 -11.50
CA LYS A 111 3.56 -9.86 -12.06
C LYS A 111 3.43 -9.45 -13.53
N ALA A 112 2.69 -10.21 -14.33
CA ALA A 112 2.46 -9.90 -15.75
C ALA A 112 1.74 -8.56 -15.91
N TYR A 113 0.71 -8.31 -15.11
CA TYR A 113 0.00 -7.03 -15.11
C TYR A 113 0.90 -5.86 -14.69
N ALA A 114 1.73 -6.05 -13.66
CA ALA A 114 2.68 -5.04 -13.22
C ALA A 114 3.72 -4.70 -14.31
N GLN A 115 4.19 -5.70 -15.06
CA GLN A 115 5.09 -5.48 -16.21
C GLN A 115 4.42 -4.66 -17.31
N GLN A 116 3.16 -5.00 -17.65
CA GLN A 116 2.39 -4.25 -18.64
C GLN A 116 2.17 -2.80 -18.18
N LEU A 117 1.79 -2.59 -16.92
CA LEU A 117 1.56 -1.26 -16.35
C LEU A 117 2.85 -0.43 -16.34
N ALA A 118 4.00 -1.04 -16.02
CA ALA A 118 5.30 -0.38 -16.06
C ALA A 118 5.64 0.10 -17.48
N HIS A 119 5.37 -0.72 -18.50
CA HIS A 119 5.54 -0.35 -19.90
C HIS A 119 4.63 0.83 -20.30
N ASP A 120 3.35 0.76 -19.98
CA ASP A 120 2.36 1.75 -20.44
C ASP A 120 2.49 3.10 -19.72
N SER A 121 2.92 3.08 -18.45
CA SER A 121 3.10 4.29 -17.64
C SER A 121 4.50 4.90 -17.73
N GLY A 122 5.50 4.13 -18.17
CA GLY A 122 6.91 4.50 -18.09
C GLY A 122 7.48 4.52 -16.66
N LEU A 123 6.73 4.03 -15.67
CA LEU A 123 7.16 3.94 -14.27
C LEU A 123 7.80 2.58 -13.98
N SER A 124 8.90 2.58 -13.21
CA SER A 124 9.49 1.33 -12.71
C SER A 124 8.61 0.75 -11.61
N ILE A 125 8.23 -0.53 -11.75
CA ILE A 125 7.48 -1.29 -10.74
C ILE A 125 8.33 -2.50 -10.33
N GLN A 126 8.53 -2.67 -9.03
CA GLN A 126 9.23 -3.81 -8.45
C GLN A 126 8.29 -4.53 -7.49
N ILE A 127 8.21 -5.85 -7.61
CA ILE A 127 7.45 -6.72 -6.72
C ILE A 127 8.44 -7.67 -6.05
N GLU A 128 8.43 -7.69 -4.73
CA GLU A 128 9.26 -8.58 -3.92
C GLU A 128 8.36 -9.55 -3.15
N LEU A 129 8.69 -10.85 -3.21
CA LEU A 129 8.02 -11.86 -2.41
C LEU A 129 8.57 -11.81 -0.98
N VAL A 130 7.76 -11.31 -0.04
CA VAL A 130 8.17 -11.17 1.36
C VAL A 130 7.93 -12.44 2.17
N SER A 131 6.88 -13.21 1.85
CA SER A 131 6.60 -14.48 2.51
C SER A 131 5.79 -15.42 1.62
N SER A 132 5.99 -16.72 1.80
CA SER A 132 5.24 -17.78 1.12
C SER A 132 5.06 -18.96 2.07
N TYR A 133 3.85 -19.51 2.09
CA TYR A 133 3.46 -20.63 2.94
C TYR A 133 2.66 -21.63 2.09
N PRO A 134 3.09 -22.90 1.97
CA PRO A 134 2.34 -23.90 1.23
C PRO A 134 1.03 -24.25 1.96
N ALA A 135 0.03 -24.66 1.19
CA ALA A 135 -1.23 -25.19 1.69
C ALA A 135 -0.95 -26.41 2.58
N GLN A 136 -1.50 -26.37 3.79
CA GLN A 136 -1.28 -27.42 4.79
C GLN A 136 -2.55 -28.23 5.00
N ALA A 137 -2.54 -29.47 4.51
CA ALA A 137 -3.57 -30.44 4.87
C ALA A 137 -3.42 -30.85 6.34
N PHE A 138 -4.55 -30.98 7.04
CA PHE A 138 -4.60 -31.57 8.38
C PHE A 138 -4.75 -33.09 8.32
N HIS A 139 -4.37 -33.76 9.40
CA HIS A 139 -4.34 -35.22 9.42
C HIS A 139 -5.77 -35.79 9.37
N PRO A 140 -6.08 -36.73 8.46
CA PRO A 140 -7.44 -37.26 8.27
C PRO A 140 -8.07 -37.78 9.56
N ASP A 141 -7.32 -38.50 10.39
CA ASP A 141 -7.84 -39.00 11.67
C ASP A 141 -8.26 -37.89 12.63
N CYS A 142 -7.54 -36.76 12.67
CA CYS A 142 -7.90 -35.64 13.55
C CYS A 142 -9.17 -34.94 13.03
N ILE A 143 -9.28 -34.78 11.71
CA ILE A 143 -10.50 -34.27 11.07
C ILE A 143 -11.68 -35.19 11.39
N ASN A 144 -11.50 -36.50 11.23
CA ASN A 144 -12.54 -37.49 11.47
C ASN A 144 -12.97 -37.55 12.94
N ALA A 145 -12.04 -37.42 13.89
CA ALA A 145 -12.34 -37.36 15.31
C ALA A 145 -13.19 -36.13 15.67
N VAL A 146 -12.86 -34.96 15.10
CA VAL A 146 -13.65 -33.73 15.26
C VAL A 146 -15.06 -33.91 14.70
N GLN A 147 -15.18 -34.48 13.50
CA GLN A 147 -16.49 -34.72 12.87
C GLN A 147 -17.35 -35.68 13.69
N ARG A 148 -16.78 -36.79 14.17
CA ARG A 148 -17.48 -37.74 15.05
C ARG A 148 -17.92 -37.09 16.35
N ALA A 149 -17.05 -36.32 17.00
CA ALA A 149 -17.37 -35.61 18.23
C ALA A 149 -18.55 -34.64 18.03
N ALA A 150 -18.54 -33.85 16.96
CA ALA A 150 -19.64 -32.95 16.63
C ALA A 150 -20.96 -33.71 16.39
N ALA A 151 -20.91 -34.81 15.63
CA ALA A 151 -22.08 -35.65 15.36
C ALA A 151 -22.64 -36.31 16.63
N GLN A 152 -21.77 -36.86 17.48
CA GLN A 152 -22.16 -37.49 18.76
C GLN A 152 -22.87 -36.51 19.69
N LEU A 153 -22.42 -35.26 19.70
CA LEU A 153 -23.00 -34.19 20.51
C LEU A 153 -24.24 -33.55 19.87
N GLY A 154 -24.61 -33.97 18.66
CA GLY A 154 -25.80 -33.48 17.95
C GLY A 154 -25.63 -32.07 17.38
N TYR A 155 -24.41 -31.58 17.20
CA TYR A 155 -24.15 -30.27 16.60
C TYR A 155 -24.16 -30.35 15.06
N SER A 156 -24.75 -29.36 14.41
CA SER A 156 -24.59 -29.18 12.96
C SER A 156 -23.13 -28.86 12.64
N HIS A 157 -22.58 -29.49 11.61
CA HIS A 157 -21.20 -29.28 11.21
C HIS A 157 -21.02 -29.40 9.69
N MET A 158 -19.93 -28.82 9.19
CA MET A 158 -19.50 -28.94 7.79
C MET A 158 -17.97 -28.90 7.70
N PRO A 159 -17.35 -29.46 6.66
CA PRO A 159 -15.94 -29.23 6.37
C PRO A 159 -15.67 -27.74 6.15
N ALA A 160 -14.51 -27.27 6.60
CA ALA A 160 -14.06 -25.90 6.41
C ALA A 160 -12.57 -25.85 6.08
N VAL A 161 -12.20 -24.90 5.22
CA VAL A 161 -10.80 -24.53 4.95
C VAL A 161 -10.53 -23.24 5.72
N SER A 162 -9.45 -23.20 6.49
CA SER A 162 -9.07 -21.94 7.15
C SER A 162 -8.50 -20.96 6.12
N GLY A 163 -9.09 -19.76 6.06
CA GLY A 163 -8.53 -18.64 5.29
C GLY A 163 -7.42 -17.88 6.03
N ALA A 164 -7.11 -18.24 7.28
CA ALA A 164 -6.13 -17.58 8.12
C ALA A 164 -5.00 -18.53 8.56
N GLY A 165 -3.82 -17.95 8.83
CA GLY A 165 -2.72 -18.68 9.45
C GLY A 165 -2.99 -18.93 10.93
N HIS A 166 -2.70 -20.15 11.39
CA HIS A 166 -2.78 -20.55 12.81
C HIS A 166 -1.58 -21.40 13.18
N ASP A 167 -1.19 -21.43 14.45
CA ASP A 167 -0.06 -22.24 14.93
C ASP A 167 -0.22 -23.73 14.60
N ALA A 168 -1.47 -24.21 14.54
CA ALA A 168 -1.80 -25.58 14.17
C ALA A 168 -1.27 -25.96 12.77
N VAL A 169 -1.16 -25.00 11.84
CA VAL A 169 -0.57 -25.20 10.50
C VAL A 169 0.90 -25.63 10.63
N TYR A 170 1.65 -25.04 11.55
CA TYR A 170 3.04 -25.42 11.80
C TYR A 170 3.12 -26.74 12.60
N ALA A 171 2.22 -26.93 13.57
CA ALA A 171 2.16 -28.18 14.33
C ALA A 171 1.90 -29.40 13.43
N ALA A 172 1.07 -29.24 12.39
CA ALA A 172 0.75 -30.28 11.41
C ALA A 172 1.98 -30.81 10.65
N ARG A 173 3.09 -30.05 10.62
CA ARG A 173 4.36 -30.50 10.01
C ARG A 173 5.12 -31.48 10.88
N LEU A 174 4.79 -31.55 12.18
CA LEU A 174 5.53 -32.34 13.17
C LEU A 174 4.70 -33.50 13.73
N ALA A 175 3.37 -33.35 13.79
CA ALA A 175 2.49 -34.35 14.38
C ALA A 175 1.09 -34.32 13.74
N PRO A 176 0.29 -35.39 13.88
CA PRO A 176 -1.12 -35.37 13.52
C PRO A 176 -1.86 -34.22 14.20
N ALA A 177 -2.30 -33.24 13.42
CA ALA A 177 -3.01 -32.06 13.89
C ALA A 177 -4.33 -31.88 13.12
N GLY A 178 -5.24 -31.14 13.74
CA GLY A 178 -6.52 -30.74 13.17
C GLY A 178 -7.04 -29.48 13.87
N MET A 179 -8.10 -28.89 13.33
CA MET A 179 -8.70 -27.67 13.87
C MET A 179 -10.21 -27.83 14.04
N ILE A 180 -10.76 -27.06 14.96
CA ILE A 180 -12.20 -26.94 15.21
C ILE A 180 -12.54 -25.46 15.09
N PHE A 181 -13.51 -25.13 14.24
CA PHE A 181 -14.04 -23.78 14.11
C PHE A 181 -15.42 -23.67 14.72
N ILE A 182 -15.69 -22.51 15.31
CA ILE A 182 -17.00 -22.10 15.78
C ILE A 182 -17.42 -20.82 15.04
N PRO A 183 -18.73 -20.56 14.87
CA PRO A 183 -19.18 -19.34 14.20
C PRO A 183 -18.88 -18.10 15.03
N CYS A 184 -18.36 -17.07 14.35
CA CYS A 184 -18.22 -15.72 14.86
C CYS A 184 -19.31 -14.81 14.27
N LYS A 185 -19.78 -13.84 15.04
CA LYS A 185 -20.81 -12.87 14.62
C LYS A 185 -20.37 -12.14 13.35
N ASP A 186 -21.20 -12.23 12.32
CA ASP A 186 -20.98 -11.60 11.00
C ASP A 186 -19.67 -12.00 10.30
N GLY A 187 -18.97 -13.05 10.78
CA GLY A 187 -17.66 -13.46 10.27
C GLY A 187 -16.54 -12.44 10.51
N ILE A 188 -16.73 -11.49 11.42
CA ILE A 188 -15.78 -10.41 11.69
C ILE A 188 -14.67 -10.93 12.61
N SER A 189 -13.42 -10.65 12.25
CA SER A 189 -12.27 -10.88 13.13
C SER A 189 -11.25 -9.75 13.00
N HIS A 190 -10.27 -9.69 13.91
CA HIS A 190 -9.29 -8.59 14.00
C HIS A 190 -9.95 -7.21 14.17
N ASN A 191 -11.11 -7.19 14.83
CA ASN A 191 -11.87 -5.99 15.14
C ASN A 191 -12.41 -6.09 16.56
N GLU A 192 -12.51 -4.96 17.25
CA GLU A 192 -13.01 -4.89 18.62
C GLU A 192 -14.47 -5.38 18.77
N ILE A 193 -15.22 -5.45 17.67
CA ILE A 193 -16.60 -5.98 17.67
C ILE A 193 -16.68 -7.48 17.35
N GLU A 194 -15.54 -8.17 17.21
CA GLU A 194 -15.49 -9.63 17.12
C GLU A 194 -16.21 -10.25 18.32
N ASP A 195 -17.13 -11.17 18.06
CA ASP A 195 -17.99 -11.75 19.11
C ASP A 195 -18.40 -13.19 18.77
N ALA A 196 -18.55 -14.02 19.79
CA ALA A 196 -19.01 -15.40 19.66
C ALA A 196 -20.01 -15.73 20.77
N LYS A 197 -21.12 -16.35 20.37
CA LYS A 197 -22.16 -16.73 21.34
C LYS A 197 -21.63 -17.76 22.35
N PRO A 198 -22.00 -17.66 23.64
CA PRO A 198 -21.59 -18.63 24.66
C PRO A 198 -21.89 -20.09 24.29
N GLU A 199 -22.98 -20.34 23.57
CA GLU A 199 -23.37 -21.68 23.12
C GLU A 199 -22.41 -22.22 22.05
N HIS A 200 -21.91 -21.37 21.15
CA HIS A 200 -20.92 -21.76 20.16
C HIS A 200 -19.58 -22.08 20.80
N ILE A 201 -19.15 -21.26 21.77
CA ILE A 201 -17.91 -21.48 22.54
C ILE A 201 -18.00 -22.81 23.29
N THR A 202 -19.12 -23.05 23.97
CA THR A 202 -19.38 -24.31 24.69
C THR A 202 -19.36 -25.51 23.75
N ALA A 203 -20.02 -25.41 22.58
CA ALA A 203 -20.03 -26.47 21.59
C ALA A 203 -18.61 -26.79 21.08
N GLY A 204 -17.82 -25.76 20.74
CA GLY A 204 -16.43 -25.94 20.30
C GLY A 204 -15.55 -26.62 21.37
N ALA A 205 -15.69 -26.20 22.63
CA ALA A 205 -14.97 -26.80 23.74
C ALA A 205 -15.37 -28.27 24.00
N ASN A 206 -16.66 -28.60 23.90
CA ASN A 206 -17.12 -29.98 24.02
C ASN A 206 -16.60 -30.87 22.88
N VAL A 207 -16.62 -30.38 21.64
CA VAL A 207 -16.06 -31.10 20.49
C VAL A 207 -14.56 -31.34 20.69
N LEU A 208 -13.82 -30.33 21.16
CA LEU A 208 -12.39 -30.45 21.47
C LEU A 208 -12.15 -31.54 22.52
N LEU A 209 -12.90 -31.50 23.64
CA LEU A 209 -12.79 -32.49 24.71
C LEU A 209 -12.98 -33.92 24.18
N HIS A 210 -14.06 -34.15 23.44
CA HIS A 210 -14.38 -35.48 22.91
C HIS A 210 -13.33 -35.96 21.90
N ALA A 211 -12.91 -35.10 20.97
CA ALA A 211 -11.88 -35.45 19.99
C ALA A 211 -10.55 -35.77 20.69
N MET A 212 -10.15 -35.00 21.71
CA MET A 212 -8.92 -35.26 22.47
C MET A 212 -8.98 -36.57 23.25
N LEU A 213 -10.11 -36.88 23.91
CA LEU A 213 -10.28 -38.14 24.64
C LEU A 213 -10.22 -39.36 23.71
N GLU A 214 -10.80 -39.26 22.51
CA GLU A 214 -10.70 -40.30 21.48
C GLU A 214 -9.25 -40.49 21.03
N ARG A 215 -8.55 -39.40 20.68
CA ARG A 215 -7.15 -39.46 20.22
C ARG A 215 -6.17 -39.88 21.32
N ALA A 216 -6.51 -39.66 22.58
CA ALA A 216 -5.76 -40.17 23.72
C ALA A 216 -6.03 -41.66 24.01
N GLY A 217 -6.99 -42.29 23.33
CA GLY A 217 -7.35 -43.70 23.53
C GLY A 217 -8.12 -43.96 24.83
N VAL A 218 -8.68 -42.92 25.45
CA VAL A 218 -9.44 -43.03 26.72
C VAL A 218 -10.86 -43.54 26.46
N VAL A 219 -11.41 -43.25 25.28
CA VAL A 219 -12.73 -43.69 24.81
C VAL A 219 -12.59 -44.27 23.41
N ARG A 220 -13.40 -45.29 23.09
CA ARG A 220 -13.47 -45.93 21.77
C ARG A 220 -14.77 -45.56 21.06
#